data_AF-A0A178WJU6-F1
#
_entry.id   AF-A0A178WJU6-F1
#
_cell.length_a   1.000
_cell.length_b   1.000
_cell.length_c   1.000
_cell.angle_alpha   90.00
_cell.angle_beta   90.00
_cell.angle_gamma   90.00
#
_symmetry.space_group_name_H-M   'P 1'
#
loop_
_entity.id
_entity.type
_entity.pdbx_description
1 polymer ?
#
loop_
_entity_poly.entity_id
_entity_poly.type
_entity_poly.pdbx_seq_one_letter_code
_entity_poly.pdbx_strand_id
1 'polypeptide(L)'
;MKSFDNLNNWREEFLIQASPSDPENFPFVVLGNKTDVDGGKSRVVSEKKAKAWCASKGNIPYFETSAKEGFNVDAAFECITKNAFKNEPEEEPYLPDTIDVAGGQQQRSTGCEC
;
A
#
# COMPACT_ATOMS: atom_id res chain seq x y z
N MET A 1 8.69 -19.15 -13.45
CA MET A 1 8.19 -19.49 -12.10
C MET A 1 8.86 -18.64 -11.04
N LYS A 2 10.20 -18.54 -11.04
CA LYS A 2 10.99 -17.71 -10.11
C LYS A 2 10.38 -16.33 -9.75
N SER A 3 9.88 -15.58 -10.74
CA SER A 3 9.24 -14.27 -10.49
C SER A 3 7.99 -14.35 -9.62
N PHE A 4 7.16 -15.38 -9.80
CA PHE A 4 5.98 -15.61 -8.97
C PHE A 4 6.36 -16.11 -7.58
N ASP A 5 7.34 -17.01 -7.50
CA ASP A 5 7.77 -17.56 -6.22
C ASP A 5 8.42 -16.46 -5.34
N ASN A 6 9.05 -15.46 -5.95
CA ASN A 6 9.62 -14.28 -5.28
C ASN A 6 8.58 -13.31 -4.69
N LEU A 7 7.29 -13.44 -5.01
CA LEU A 7 6.25 -12.56 -4.47
C LEU A 7 6.22 -12.59 -2.93
N ASN A 8 6.51 -13.74 -2.32
CA ASN A 8 6.56 -13.85 -0.87
C ASN A 8 7.70 -13.00 -0.29
N ASN A 9 8.88 -13.11 -0.89
CA ASN A 9 10.07 -12.37 -0.45
C ASN A 9 9.87 -10.85 -0.62
N TRP A 10 9.34 -10.41 -1.77
CA TRP A 10 9.09 -8.98 -1.99
C TRP A 10 8.05 -8.40 -1.02
N ARG A 11 6.99 -9.16 -0.70
CA ARG A 11 6.01 -8.72 0.30
C ARG A 11 6.65 -8.62 1.69
N GLU A 12 7.42 -9.63 2.11
CA GLU A 12 8.08 -9.63 3.42
C GLU A 12 9.12 -8.50 3.53
N GLU A 13 9.98 -8.33 2.53
CA GLU A 13 10.95 -7.25 2.48
C GLU A 13 10.28 -5.87 2.56
N PHE A 14 9.18 -5.67 1.85
CA PHE A 14 8.41 -4.42 1.92
C PHE A 14 7.89 -4.19 3.34
N LEU A 15 7.24 -5.18 3.96
CA LEU A 15 6.67 -5.02 5.30
C LEU A 15 7.75 -4.74 6.36
N ILE A 16 8.94 -5.33 6.23
CA ILE A 16 10.07 -5.07 7.13
C ILE A 16 10.61 -3.65 6.94
N GLN A 17 10.89 -3.24 5.71
CA GLN A 17 11.56 -1.96 5.43
C GLN A 17 10.64 -0.76 5.56
N ALA A 18 9.40 -0.89 5.10
CA ALA A 18 8.41 0.19 5.17
C ALA A 18 7.80 0.32 6.56
N SER A 19 7.77 -0.77 7.36
CA SER A 19 7.19 -0.82 8.70
C SER A 19 5.85 -0.08 8.79
N PRO A 20 4.86 -0.40 7.94
CA PRO A 20 3.58 0.30 7.92
C PRO A 20 2.84 0.14 9.26
N SER A 21 2.06 1.14 9.66
CA SER A 21 1.30 1.12 10.92
C SER A 21 0.34 -0.06 11.03
N ASP A 22 -0.21 -0.52 9.90
CA ASP A 22 -1.02 -1.73 9.80
C ASP A 22 -0.49 -2.65 8.67
N PRO A 23 0.45 -3.56 9.00
CA PRO A 23 1.03 -4.50 8.04
C PRO A 23 0.04 -5.51 7.45
N GLU A 24 -1.00 -5.86 8.20
CA GLU A 24 -1.96 -6.89 7.78
C GLU A 24 -2.93 -6.34 6.74
N ASN A 25 -3.38 -5.09 6.93
CA ASN A 25 -4.30 -4.41 6.02
C ASN A 25 -3.60 -3.53 4.99
N PHE A 26 -2.26 -3.51 4.94
CA PHE A 26 -1.54 -2.70 3.96
C PHE A 26 -2.01 -3.02 2.53
N PRO A 27 -2.39 -2.01 1.72
CA PRO A 27 -3.03 -2.23 0.43
C PRO A 27 -1.99 -2.72 -0.59
N PHE A 28 -1.94 -4.03 -0.82
CA PHE A 28 -1.18 -4.61 -1.92
C PHE A 28 -2.07 -4.82 -3.15
N VAL A 29 -1.46 -4.87 -4.33
CA VAL A 29 -2.07 -5.36 -5.58
C VAL A 29 -1.02 -6.21 -6.31
N VAL A 30 -1.41 -7.34 -6.88
CA VAL A 30 -0.52 -8.22 -7.66
C VAL A 30 -0.84 -8.13 -9.14
N LEU A 31 0.19 -7.94 -9.97
CA LEU A 31 0.06 -7.85 -11.42
C LEU A 31 0.73 -9.05 -12.13
N GLY A 32 -0.07 -9.86 -12.80
CA GLY A 32 0.38 -10.82 -13.80
C GLY A 32 0.62 -10.11 -15.13
N ASN A 33 1.81 -9.54 -15.33
CA ASN A 33 2.14 -8.77 -16.53
C ASN A 33 2.54 -9.66 -17.73
N LYS A 34 2.51 -9.07 -18.93
CA LYS A 34 2.90 -9.66 -20.24
C LYS A 34 1.92 -10.68 -20.80
N THR A 35 0.62 -10.44 -20.61
CA THR A 35 -0.45 -11.27 -21.19
C THR A 35 -0.42 -11.32 -22.73
N ASP A 36 0.17 -10.32 -23.37
CA ASP A 36 0.35 -10.22 -24.83
C ASP A 36 1.36 -11.21 -25.40
N VAL A 37 2.30 -11.70 -24.58
CA VAL A 37 3.40 -12.54 -25.06
C VAL A 37 2.88 -13.91 -25.48
N ASP A 38 3.13 -14.25 -26.75
CA ASP A 38 2.73 -15.50 -27.41
C ASP A 38 1.24 -15.87 -27.25
N GLY A 39 0.35 -14.87 -27.04
CA GLY A 39 -1.05 -15.11 -26.70
C GLY A 39 -1.23 -15.98 -25.44
N GLY A 40 -0.29 -15.89 -24.49
CA GLY A 40 -0.28 -16.66 -23.26
C GLY A 40 0.28 -18.09 -23.37
N LYS A 41 0.80 -18.51 -24.52
CA LYS A 41 1.31 -19.89 -24.70
C LYS A 41 2.56 -20.20 -23.87
N SER A 42 3.39 -19.20 -23.59
CA SER A 42 4.57 -19.31 -22.73
C SER A 42 4.24 -19.11 -21.23
N ARG A 43 2.96 -19.03 -20.87
CA ARG A 43 2.51 -18.90 -19.48
C ARG A 43 2.84 -20.15 -18.68
N VAL A 44 3.66 -19.97 -17.65
CA VAL A 44 4.03 -21.03 -16.69
C VAL A 44 3.32 -20.91 -15.33
N VAL A 45 2.57 -19.82 -15.12
CA VAL A 45 1.76 -19.59 -13.91
C VAL A 45 0.32 -19.42 -14.34
N SER A 46 -0.52 -20.37 -13.96
CA SER A 46 -1.96 -20.27 -14.22
C SER A 46 -2.59 -19.18 -13.37
N GLU A 47 -3.62 -18.55 -13.91
CA GLU A 47 -4.41 -17.53 -13.20
C GLU A 47 -4.95 -18.07 -11.86
N LYS A 48 -5.40 -19.34 -11.85
CA LYS A 48 -5.86 -20.01 -10.63
C LYS A 48 -4.78 -20.06 -9.54
N LYS A 49 -3.53 -20.34 -9.91
CA LYS A 49 -2.41 -20.38 -8.96
C LYS A 49 -2.14 -18.99 -8.38
N ALA A 50 -2.15 -17.96 -9.23
CA ALA A 50 -1.94 -16.58 -8.80
C ALA A 50 -3.05 -16.10 -7.85
N LYS A 51 -4.32 -16.34 -8.23
CA LYS A 51 -5.48 -16.02 -7.40
C LYS A 51 -5.47 -16.74 -6.06
N ALA A 52 -5.08 -18.02 -6.02
CA ALA A 52 -4.99 -18.78 -4.78
C ALA A 52 -3.94 -18.20 -3.81
N TRP A 53 -2.79 -17.74 -4.33
CA TRP A 53 -1.78 -17.06 -3.51
C TRP A 53 -2.29 -15.70 -3.00
N CYS A 54 -2.98 -14.94 -3.84
CA CYS A 54 -3.55 -13.66 -3.42
C CYS A 54 -4.61 -13.83 -2.33
N ALA A 55 -5.46 -14.86 -2.46
CA ALA A 55 -6.44 -15.24 -1.44
C ALA A 55 -5.80 -15.60 -0.09
N SER A 56 -4.68 -16.32 -0.09
CA SER A 56 -3.99 -16.72 1.14
C SER A 56 -3.24 -15.58 1.85
N LYS A 57 -3.09 -14.42 1.20
CA LYS A 57 -2.36 -13.25 1.74
C LYS A 57 -3.27 -12.05 2.04
N GLY A 58 -4.53 -12.33 2.42
CA GLY A 58 -5.51 -11.30 2.77
C GLY A 58 -6.38 -10.86 1.59
N ASN A 59 -6.65 -11.77 0.65
CA ASN A 59 -7.48 -11.49 -0.53
C ASN A 59 -6.99 -10.29 -1.37
N ILE A 60 -5.68 -10.28 -1.64
CA ILE A 60 -5.03 -9.22 -2.42
C ILE A 60 -5.68 -9.14 -3.82
N PRO A 61 -6.05 -7.95 -4.31
CA PRO A 61 -6.51 -7.80 -5.69
C PRO A 61 -5.45 -8.27 -6.70
N TYR A 62 -5.89 -9.02 -7.71
CA TYR A 62 -5.04 -9.57 -8.76
C TYR A 62 -5.51 -9.15 -10.14
N PHE A 63 -4.60 -8.66 -10.98
CA PHE A 63 -4.88 -8.27 -12.35
C PHE A 63 -3.91 -8.92 -13.33
N GLU A 64 -4.45 -9.45 -14.42
CA GLU A 64 -3.68 -9.83 -15.61
C GLU A 64 -3.53 -8.59 -16.49
N THR A 65 -2.30 -8.20 -16.79
CA THR A 65 -1.98 -6.93 -17.46
C THR A 65 -1.10 -7.12 -18.68
N SER A 66 -1.16 -6.18 -19.62
CA SER A 66 -0.13 -5.99 -20.64
C SER A 66 0.30 -4.54 -20.63
N ALA A 67 1.51 -4.29 -20.12
CA ALA A 67 2.12 -2.97 -20.23
C ALA A 67 2.36 -2.55 -21.70
N LYS A 68 2.50 -3.52 -22.62
CA LYS A 68 2.72 -3.26 -24.05
C LYS A 68 1.44 -2.78 -24.75
N GLU A 69 0.32 -3.41 -24.44
CA GLU A 69 -0.98 -3.12 -25.06
C GLU A 69 -1.84 -2.15 -24.22
N GLY A 70 -1.36 -1.75 -23.04
CA GLY A 70 -2.12 -0.93 -22.08
C GLY A 70 -3.27 -1.70 -21.42
N PHE A 71 -3.31 -3.02 -21.54
CA PHE A 71 -4.40 -3.84 -21.02
C PHE A 71 -4.37 -3.90 -19.49
N ASN A 72 -5.49 -3.54 -18.84
CA ASN A 72 -5.73 -3.58 -17.40
C ASN A 72 -4.76 -2.77 -16.51
N VAL A 73 -3.89 -1.95 -17.10
CA VAL A 73 -2.95 -1.12 -16.33
C VAL A 73 -3.71 -0.07 -15.52
N ASP A 74 -4.61 0.68 -16.16
CA ASP A 74 -5.38 1.74 -15.49
C ASP A 74 -6.27 1.19 -14.38
N ALA A 75 -6.98 0.09 -14.65
CA ALA A 75 -7.84 -0.58 -13.67
C ALA A 75 -7.06 -1.05 -12.43
N ALA A 76 -5.82 -1.54 -12.63
CA ALA A 76 -4.96 -1.94 -11.53
C ALA A 76 -4.53 -0.74 -10.68
N PHE A 77 -4.12 0.36 -11.32
CA PHE A 77 -3.74 1.59 -10.62
C PHE A 77 -4.92 2.22 -9.89
N GLU A 78 -6.10 2.29 -10.50
CA GLU A 78 -7.31 2.76 -9.83
C GLU A 78 -7.65 1.93 -8.59
N CYS A 79 -7.49 0.60 -8.68
CA CYS A 79 -7.79 -0.29 -7.56
C CYS A 79 -6.86 -0.02 -6.36
N ILE A 80 -5.56 0.10 -6.60
CA ILE A 80 -4.61 0.38 -5.51
C ILE A 80 -4.84 1.77 -4.92
N THR A 81 -5.09 2.78 -5.75
CA THR A 81 -5.39 4.14 -5.27
C THR A 81 -6.64 4.16 -4.41
N LYS A 82 -7.72 3.50 -4.82
CA LYS A 82 -8.97 3.40 -4.04
C LYS A 82 -8.78 2.67 -2.72
N ASN A 83 -7.93 1.64 -2.68
CA ASN A 83 -7.65 0.89 -1.45
C ASN A 83 -6.72 1.66 -0.51
N ALA A 84 -5.77 2.43 -1.05
CA ALA A 84 -4.89 3.28 -0.25
C ALA A 84 -5.67 4.34 0.54
N PHE A 85 -6.60 5.07 -0.12
CA PHE A 85 -7.42 6.07 0.56
C PHE A 85 -8.34 5.51 1.64
N LYS A 86 -8.76 4.23 1.54
CA LYS A 86 -9.59 3.59 2.57
C LYS A 86 -8.80 3.20 3.82
N ASN A 87 -7.49 3.06 3.68
CA ASN A 87 -6.60 2.57 4.72
C ASN A 87 -5.78 3.69 5.37
N GLU A 88 -5.95 4.95 4.93
CA GLU A 88 -5.49 6.08 5.73
C GLU A 88 -6.34 6.12 7.01
N PRO A 89 -5.74 6.02 8.21
CA PRO A 89 -6.44 6.48 9.40
C PRO A 89 -6.81 7.94 9.17
N GLU A 90 -8.02 8.35 9.54
CA GLU A 90 -8.33 9.77 9.67
C GLU A 90 -7.29 10.35 10.64
N GLU A 91 -6.19 10.92 10.12
CA GLU A 91 -5.38 11.82 10.92
C GLU A 91 -6.30 13.00 11.20
N GLU A 92 -6.95 12.99 12.37
CA GLU A 92 -7.58 14.21 12.87
C GLU A 92 -6.51 15.28 12.80
N PRO A 93 -6.71 16.36 12.00
CA PRO A 93 -5.72 17.41 11.91
C PRO A 93 -5.50 17.92 13.33
N TYR A 94 -4.27 17.81 13.83
CA TYR A 94 -3.91 18.34 15.14
C TYR A 94 -4.14 19.85 15.10
N LEU A 95 -5.29 20.28 15.61
CA LEU A 95 -5.62 21.67 15.85
C LEU A 95 -5.03 22.01 17.21
N PRO A 96 -3.90 22.74 17.29
CA PRO A 96 -3.40 23.18 18.58
C PRO A 96 -4.47 24.05 19.26
N ASP A 97 -4.61 23.90 20.58
CA ASP A 97 -5.48 24.76 21.39
C ASP A 97 -5.18 26.23 21.06
N THR A 98 -6.21 27.01 20.73
CA THR A 98 -6.06 28.42 20.40
C THR A 98 -5.50 29.15 21.61
N ILE A 99 -4.27 29.66 21.49
CA ILE A 99 -3.70 30.58 22.47
C ILE A 99 -4.48 31.89 22.34
N ASP A 100 -5.26 32.22 23.36
CA ASP A 100 -5.95 33.50 23.44
C ASP A 100 -4.95 34.61 23.78
N VAL A 101 -4.54 35.39 22.77
CA VAL A 101 -3.56 36.48 22.90
C VAL A 101 -4.21 37.75 23.49
N ALA A 102 -5.50 37.72 23.84
CA ALA A 102 -6.22 38.84 24.45
C ALA A 102 -6.31 38.74 25.99
N GLY A 103 -5.16 38.54 26.65
CA GLY A 103 -5.10 38.47 28.12
C GLY A 103 -3.78 39.00 28.68
N GLY A 104 -3.60 40.32 28.66
CA GLY A 104 -2.43 40.97 29.22
C GLY A 104 -2.26 40.75 30.73
N GLN A 105 -1.01 40.45 31.11
CA GLN A 105 -0.34 40.60 32.42
C GLN A 105 -0.74 39.68 33.60
N GLN A 106 0.16 38.76 33.97
CA GLN A 106 1.01 38.94 35.16
C GLN A 106 2.20 37.97 35.18
N GLN A 107 3.40 38.53 35.41
CA GLN A 107 4.64 37.82 35.71
C GLN A 107 4.50 36.90 36.93
N ARG A 108 5.21 35.77 36.93
CA ARG A 108 6.08 35.39 38.07
C ARG A 108 7.18 34.43 37.65
N SER A 109 8.41 34.84 38.00
CA SER A 109 9.70 34.21 37.77
C SER A 109 9.90 32.86 38.47
N THR A 110 11.05 32.25 38.14
CA THR A 110 11.85 31.21 38.83
C THR A 110 11.50 29.78 38.41
N GLY A 111 12.44 28.92 38.00
CA GLY A 111 13.91 29.01 38.06
C GLY A 111 14.59 28.06 37.08
N CYS A 112 15.84 28.40 36.80
CA CYS A 112 16.84 27.60 36.10
C CYS A 112 17.45 26.62 37.10
N GLU A 113 17.55 25.34 36.76
CA GLU A 113 18.60 24.46 37.27
C GLU A 113 18.99 23.46 36.17
N CYS A 114 20.28 23.16 36.19
CA CYS A 114 21.19 22.64 35.17
C CYS A 114 20.86 21.28 34.53
#